data_AF-A0A1Y1QJZ6-F1
#
_entry.id   AF-A0A1Y1QJZ6-F1
#
_cell.length_a   1.000
_cell.length_b   1.000
_cell.length_c   1.000
_cell.angle_alpha   90.00
_cell.angle_beta   90.00
_cell.angle_gamma   90.00
#
_symmetry.space_group_name_H-M   'P 1'
#
loop_
_entity.id
_entity.type
_entity.pdbx_description
1 polymer ?
#
loop_
_entity_poly.entity_id
_entity_poly.type
_entity_poly.pdbx_seq_one_letter_code
_entity_poly.pdbx_strand_id
1 'polypeptide(L)'
;MNTDVELLRIMSQVGYLTCFKGDAKRSQMIMDGVSAIGREQIPIKIGVAVADIYAGKYDKAIDVLRDQILVEDPNHMSAKCFLGIALTQKGKKSEAKELFDEVVLHGNQDEKMIANAYLNN
;
A
#
# COMPACT_ATOMS: atom_id res chain seq x y z
N MET A 1 2.30 2.09 20.20
CA MET A 1 3.69 2.36 19.79
C MET A 1 4.16 1.09 19.10
N ASN A 2 4.14 1.07 17.77
CA ASN A 2 4.47 -0.13 17.02
C ASN A 2 6.00 -0.22 17.00
N THR A 3 6.57 -1.04 17.87
CA THR A 3 8.02 -1.17 18.10
C THR A 3 8.79 -1.40 16.81
N ASP A 4 8.16 -2.03 15.81
CA ASP A 4 8.76 -2.29 14.51
C ASP A 4 8.93 -1.02 13.66
N VAL A 5 7.98 -0.09 13.70
CA VAL A 5 8.05 1.18 12.95
C VAL A 5 9.14 2.09 13.53
N GLU A 6 9.22 2.17 14.85
CA GLU A 6 10.25 2.96 15.52
C GLU A 6 11.65 2.35 15.34
N LEU A 7 11.76 1.03 15.41
CA LEU A 7 13.00 0.30 15.13
C LEU A 7 13.47 0.50 13.69
N LEU A 8 12.59 0.38 12.69
CA LEU A 8 12.93 0.61 11.29
C LEU A 8 13.34 2.06 11.01
N ARG A 9 12.68 3.02 11.66
CA ARG A 9 13.08 4.44 11.59
C ARG A 9 14.49 4.64 12.12
N ILE A 10 14.81 4.08 13.29
CA ILE A 10 16.14 4.17 13.90
C ILE A 10 17.19 3.47 13.03
N MET A 11 16.90 2.26 12.53
CA MET A 11 17.82 1.53 11.64
C MET A 11 18.09 2.31 10.34
N SER A 12 17.06 2.96 9.78
CA SER A 12 17.22 3.82 8.60
C SER A 12 18.15 5.01 8.89
N GLN A 13 17.97 5.68 10.04
CA GLN A 13 18.84 6.78 10.47
C GLN A 13 20.29 6.33 10.66
N VAL A 14 20.50 5.15 11.27
CA VAL A 14 21.84 4.58 11.46
C VAL A 14 22.50 4.23 10.12
N GLY A 15 21.76 3.64 9.18
CA GLY A 15 22.32 3.35 7.85
C GLY A 15 22.74 4.62 7.10
N TYR A 16 21.96 5.71 7.17
CA TYR A 16 22.37 6.99 6.58
C TYR A 16 23.62 7.59 7.23
N LEU A 17 23.77 7.48 8.56
CA LEU A 17 24.98 7.93 9.26
C LEU A 17 26.23 7.17 8.80
N THR A 18 26.11 5.89 8.45
CA THR A 18 27.24 5.10 7.94
C THR A 18 27.68 5.51 6.53
N CYS A 19 26.76 6.02 5.69
CA CYS A 19 27.11 6.65 4.41
C CYS A 19 28.06 7.84 4.61
N PHE A 20 27.77 8.72 5.58
CA PHE A 20 28.59 9.92 5.85
C PHE A 20 30.00 9.60 6.39
N LYS A 21 30.19 8.41 6.96
CA LYS A 21 31.51 7.90 7.39
C LYS A 21 32.29 7.20 6.26
N GLY A 22 31.73 7.12 5.05
CA GLY A 22 32.35 6.42 3.91
C GLY A 22 32.31 4.89 4.00
N ASP A 23 31.58 4.32 4.94
CA ASP A 23 31.46 2.87 5.13
C ASP A 23 30.26 2.33 4.34
N ALA A 24 30.44 2.29 3.01
CA ALA A 24 29.39 1.87 2.08
C ALA A 24 28.92 0.42 2.31
N LYS A 25 29.81 -0.46 2.79
CA LYS A 25 29.50 -1.88 3.01
C LYS A 25 28.55 -2.08 4.19
N ARG A 26 28.76 -1.37 5.30
CA ARG A 26 27.83 -1.42 6.44
C ARG A 26 26.51 -0.71 6.13
N SER A 27 26.55 0.40 5.39
CA SER A 27 25.33 1.08 4.93
C SER A 27 24.44 0.15 4.11
N GLN A 28 25.02 -0.53 3.12
CA GLN A 28 24.29 -1.49 2.29
C GLN A 28 23.66 -2.59 3.13
N MET A 29 24.41 -3.19 4.06
CA MET A 29 23.90 -4.27 4.92
C MET A 29 22.73 -3.84 5.80
N ILE A 30 22.77 -2.62 6.36
CA ILE A 30 21.68 -2.08 7.19
C ILE A 30 20.46 -1.77 6.33
N MET A 31 20.67 -1.16 5.17
CA MET A 31 19.59 -0.80 4.24
C MET A 31 18.93 -2.05 3.62
N ASP A 32 19.70 -3.12 3.41
CA ASP A 32 19.17 -4.42 2.97
C ASP A 32 18.28 -5.06 4.05
N GLY A 33 18.66 -4.97 5.32
CA GLY A 33 17.83 -5.43 6.45
C GLY A 33 16.55 -4.60 6.60
N VAL A 34 16.66 -3.27 6.50
CA VAL A 34 15.49 -2.36 6.49
C VAL A 34 14.58 -2.65 5.31
N SER A 35 15.13 -2.94 4.13
CA SER A 35 14.35 -3.30 2.94
C SER A 35 13.69 -4.67 3.08
N ALA A 36 14.39 -5.65 3.65
CA ALA A 36 13.87 -6.99 3.89
C ALA A 36 12.66 -6.97 4.86
N ILE A 37 12.71 -6.12 5.88
CA ILE A 37 11.61 -5.94 6.84
C ILE A 37 10.55 -4.96 6.30
N GLY A 38 10.99 -3.90 5.61
CA GLY A 38 10.12 -2.83 5.08
C GLY A 38 9.27 -3.24 3.88
N ARG A 39 9.62 -4.33 3.18
CA ARG A 39 8.83 -4.91 2.07
C ARG A 39 7.44 -5.41 2.52
N GLU A 40 7.24 -5.60 3.82
CA GLU A 40 5.96 -5.99 4.40
C GLU A 40 5.05 -4.80 4.76
N GLN A 41 5.53 -3.55 4.68
CA GLN A 41 4.72 -2.39 5.08
C GLN A 41 3.62 -2.08 4.04
N ILE A 42 2.37 -2.17 4.49
CA ILE A 42 1.16 -1.91 3.69
C ILE A 42 1.24 -0.61 2.87
N PRO A 43 1.74 0.54 3.37
CA PRO A 43 1.83 1.77 2.58
C PRO A 43 2.69 1.63 1.31
N ILE A 44 3.77 0.84 1.35
CA ILE A 44 4.65 0.61 0.20
C ILE A 44 3.94 -0.31 -0.81
N LYS A 45 3.30 -1.38 -0.33
CA LYS A 45 2.49 -2.28 -1.17
C LYS A 45 1.35 -1.52 -1.88
N ILE A 46 0.69 -0.59 -1.19
CA ILE A 46 -0.33 0.29 -1.79
C ILE A 46 0.30 1.16 -2.89
N GLY A 47 1.45 1.78 -2.63
CA GLY A 47 2.15 2.58 -3.63
C GLY A 47 2.47 1.80 -4.91
N VAL A 48 2.91 0.54 -4.77
CA VAL A 48 3.17 -0.37 -5.91
C VAL A 48 1.87 -0.69 -6.66
N ALA A 49 0.80 -1.05 -5.95
CA ALA A 49 -0.47 -1.37 -6.57
C ALA A 49 -1.06 -0.17 -7.34
N VAL A 50 -0.97 1.04 -6.78
CA VAL A 50 -1.39 2.27 -7.44
C VAL A 50 -0.59 2.51 -8.72
N ALA A 51 0.74 2.35 -8.68
CA ALA A 51 1.58 2.47 -9.87
C ALA A 51 1.18 1.45 -10.96
N ASP A 52 0.84 0.22 -10.57
CA ASP A 52 0.35 -0.80 -11.50
C ASP A 52 -1.03 -0.46 -12.10
N ILE A 53 -1.94 0.16 -11.34
CA ILE A 53 -3.21 0.69 -11.87
C ILE A 53 -2.95 1.74 -12.96
N TYR A 54 -2.08 2.72 -12.69
CA TYR A 54 -1.74 3.75 -13.68
C TYR A 54 -1.03 3.18 -14.91
N ALA A 55 -0.27 2.10 -14.75
CA ALA A 55 0.36 1.38 -15.85
C ALA A 55 -0.59 0.43 -16.60
N GLY A 56 -1.87 0.36 -16.24
CA GLY A 56 -2.87 -0.54 -16.85
C GLY A 56 -2.72 -2.02 -16.45
N LYS A 57 -1.83 -2.32 -15.49
CA LYS A 57 -1.56 -3.68 -14.99
C LYS A 57 -2.54 -4.05 -13.87
N TYR A 58 -3.83 -3.99 -14.17
CA TYR A 58 -4.86 -4.11 -13.14
C TYR A 58 -4.86 -5.48 -12.42
N ASP A 59 -4.49 -6.57 -13.10
CA ASP A 59 -4.42 -7.89 -12.45
C ASP A 59 -3.37 -7.89 -11.33
N LYS A 60 -2.17 -7.34 -11.59
CA LYS A 60 -1.11 -7.24 -10.57
C LYS A 60 -1.51 -6.37 -9.40
N ALA A 61 -2.19 -5.25 -9.68
CA ALA A 61 -2.72 -4.40 -8.63
C ALA A 61 -3.75 -5.14 -7.78
N ILE A 62 -4.66 -5.90 -8.40
CA ILE A 62 -5.64 -6.72 -7.71
C ILE A 62 -4.94 -7.75 -6.82
N ASP A 63 -3.94 -8.48 -7.33
CA ASP A 63 -3.20 -9.49 -6.56
C ASP A 63 -2.55 -8.87 -5.31
N VAL A 64 -1.91 -7.71 -5.44
CA VAL A 64 -1.28 -7.02 -4.30
C VAL A 64 -2.33 -6.52 -3.30
N LEU A 65 -3.39 -5.89 -3.77
CA LEU A 65 -4.41 -5.29 -2.91
C LEU A 65 -5.23 -6.36 -2.19
N ARG A 66 -5.66 -7.39 -2.90
CA ARG A 66 -6.53 -8.44 -2.37
C ARG A 66 -5.76 -9.49 -1.60
N ASP A 67 -4.73 -10.06 -2.23
CA ASP A 67 -4.11 -11.29 -1.74
C ASP A 67 -2.91 -11.03 -0.81
N GLN A 68 -2.44 -9.77 -0.72
CA GLN A 68 -1.39 -9.39 0.21
C GLN A 68 -1.91 -8.41 1.26
N ILE A 69 -2.48 -7.28 0.85
CA ILE A 69 -2.87 -6.23 1.81
C ILE A 69 -4.14 -6.62 2.57
N LEU A 70 -5.23 -6.96 1.87
CA LEU A 70 -6.52 -7.26 2.52
C LEU A 70 -6.55 -8.60 3.25
N VAL A 71 -5.60 -9.51 2.98
CA VAL A 71 -5.39 -10.71 3.81
C VAL A 71 -4.81 -10.34 5.17
N GLU A 72 -3.86 -9.40 5.20
CA GLU A 72 -3.21 -8.92 6.43
C GLU A 72 -4.11 -7.94 7.21
N ASP A 73 -4.76 -7.01 6.52
CA ASP A 73 -5.71 -6.05 7.08
C ASP A 73 -7.00 -6.00 6.25
N PRO A 74 -7.99 -6.86 6.56
CA PRO A 74 -9.26 -6.91 5.85
C PRO A 74 -10.08 -5.63 5.93
N ASN A 75 -9.74 -4.69 6.82
CA ASN A 75 -10.46 -3.44 7.03
C ASN A 75 -9.67 -2.23 6.50
N HIS A 76 -8.63 -2.45 5.70
CA HIS A 76 -7.86 -1.35 5.12
C HIS A 76 -8.63 -0.62 4.01
N MET A 77 -9.27 0.50 4.36
CA MET A 77 -10.18 1.23 3.48
C MET A 77 -9.51 1.76 2.21
N SER A 78 -8.28 2.27 2.30
CA SER A 78 -7.56 2.71 1.09
C SER A 78 -7.29 1.54 0.12
N ALA A 79 -7.00 0.34 0.63
CA ALA A 79 -6.76 -0.83 -0.21
C ALA A 79 -8.05 -1.29 -0.89
N LYS A 80 -9.18 -1.30 -0.16
CA LYS A 80 -10.51 -1.54 -0.76
C LYS A 80 -10.86 -0.53 -1.84
N CYS A 81 -10.55 0.76 -1.60
CA CYS A 81 -10.79 1.83 -2.56
C CYS A 81 -9.97 1.61 -3.85
N PHE A 82 -8.65 1.40 -3.75
CA PHE A 82 -7.82 1.14 -4.93
C PHE A 82 -8.17 -0.19 -5.62
N LEU A 83 -8.61 -1.20 -4.87
CA LEU A 83 -9.07 -2.46 -5.44
C LEU A 83 -10.35 -2.24 -6.25
N GLY A 84 -11.31 -1.46 -5.73
CA GLY A 84 -12.51 -1.06 -6.47
C GLY A 84 -12.18 -0.33 -7.77
N ILE A 85 -11.17 0.55 -7.76
CA ILE A 85 -10.69 1.24 -8.98
C ILE A 85 -10.15 0.24 -9.99
N ALA A 86 -9.24 -0.65 -9.57
CA ALA A 86 -8.65 -1.68 -10.44
C ALA A 86 -9.72 -2.62 -11.04
N LEU A 87 -10.71 -3.02 -10.24
CA LEU A 87 -11.82 -3.88 -10.66
C LEU A 87 -12.76 -3.19 -11.64
N THR A 88 -13.04 -1.89 -11.43
CA THR A 88 -13.83 -1.07 -12.35
C THR A 88 -13.18 -1.04 -13.73
N GLN A 89 -11.86 -0.83 -13.78
CA GLN A 89 -11.09 -0.84 -15.03
C GLN A 89 -11.08 -2.22 -15.72
N LYS A 90 -11.21 -3.30 -14.94
CA LYS A 90 -11.37 -4.67 -15.44
C LYS A 90 -12.79 -5.04 -15.84
N GLY A 91 -13.76 -4.14 -15.68
CA GLY A 91 -15.17 -4.38 -15.98
C GLY A 91 -15.92 -5.14 -14.88
N LYS A 92 -15.28 -5.44 -13.74
CA LYS A 92 -15.90 -6.11 -12.58
C LYS A 92 -16.63 -5.11 -11.69
N LYS A 93 -17.60 -4.40 -12.28
CA LYS A 93 -18.29 -3.26 -11.62
C LYS A 93 -19.08 -3.65 -10.37
N SER A 94 -19.70 -4.83 -10.33
CA SER A 94 -20.48 -5.27 -9.17
C SER A 94 -19.61 -5.44 -7.92
N GLU A 95 -18.47 -6.10 -8.06
CA GLU A 95 -17.51 -6.32 -6.96
C GLU A 95 -16.85 -4.99 -6.54
N ALA A 96 -16.54 -4.12 -7.51
CA ALA A 96 -16.04 -2.78 -7.20
C ALA A 96 -17.05 -1.96 -6.39
N LYS A 97 -18.35 -2.05 -6.73
CA LYS A 97 -19.42 -1.35 -6.02
C LYS A 97 -19.49 -1.75 -4.56
N GLU A 98 -19.46 -3.05 -4.27
CA GLU A 98 -19.47 -3.56 -2.88
C GLU A 98 -18.32 -2.97 -2.06
N LEU A 99 -17.11 -2.95 -2.63
CA LEU A 99 -15.94 -2.35 -1.98
C LEU A 99 -16.10 -0.84 -1.76
N PHE A 100 -16.64 -0.11 -2.73
CA PHE A 100 -16.87 1.32 -2.56
C PHE A 100 -17.95 1.62 -1.52
N ASP A 101 -19.02 0.81 -1.45
CA ASP A 101 -20.04 0.95 -0.42
C ASP A 101 -19.44 0.77 0.99
N GLU A 102 -18.56 -0.22 1.17
CA GLU A 102 -17.83 -0.40 2.44
C GLU A 102 -16.92 0.80 2.77
N VAL A 103 -16.21 1.34 1.78
CA VAL A 103 -15.35 2.53 1.96
C VAL A 103 -16.18 3.76 2.33
N VAL A 104 -17.37 3.94 1.75
CA VAL A 104 -18.27 5.05 2.10
C VAL A 104 -18.70 4.97 3.56
N LEU A 105 -18.96 3.77 4.07
CA LEU A 105 -19.37 3.54 5.45
C LEU A 105 -18.22 3.76 6.44
N HIS A 106 -17.03 3.21 6.14
CA HIS A 106 -15.96 3.05 7.13
C HIS A 106 -14.68 3.86 6.87
N GLY A 107 -14.53 4.45 5.68
CA GLY A 107 -13.36 5.24 5.30
C GLY A 107 -13.27 6.62 5.97
N ASN A 108 -12.16 7.30 5.74
CA ASN A 108 -12.01 8.72 6.06
C ASN A 108 -12.64 9.62 4.98
N GLN A 109 -12.67 10.92 5.20
CA GLN A 109 -13.35 11.86 4.28
C GLN A 109 -12.83 11.79 2.84
N ASP A 110 -11.52 11.63 2.65
CA ASP A 110 -10.89 11.59 1.32
C ASP A 110 -11.24 10.28 0.60
N GLU A 111 -11.16 9.15 1.31
CA GLU A 111 -11.52 7.83 0.78
C GLU A 111 -13.00 7.77 0.37
N LYS A 112 -13.88 8.34 1.21
CA LYS A 112 -15.32 8.45 0.91
C LYS A 112 -15.56 9.32 -0.32
N MET A 113 -14.83 10.42 -0.47
CA MET A 113 -14.97 11.30 -1.64
C MET A 113 -14.63 10.54 -2.92
N ILE A 114 -13.54 9.78 -2.92
CA ILE A 114 -13.13 8.95 -4.06
C ILE A 114 -14.19 7.87 -4.33
N ALA A 115 -14.58 7.10 -3.33
CA ALA A 115 -15.55 6.01 -3.50
C ALA A 115 -16.90 6.51 -4.05
N ASN A 116 -17.42 7.63 -3.54
CA ASN A 116 -18.63 8.25 -4.06
C ASN A 116 -18.51 8.71 -5.52
N ALA A 117 -17.33 9.16 -5.96
CA ALA A 117 -17.11 9.54 -7.35
C ALA A 117 -17.23 8.33 -8.31
N TYR A 118 -16.88 7.13 -7.86
CA TYR A 118 -17.01 5.90 -8.64
C TYR A 118 -18.41 5.26 -8.54
N LEU A 119 -19.13 5.47 -7.43
CA LEU A 119 -20.51 4.97 -7.28
C LEU A 119 -21.53 5.77 -8.09
N ASN A 120 -21.27 7.06 -8.32
CA ASN A 120 -22.18 7.96 -9.03
C ASN A 120 -21.92 8.06 -10.55
N ASN A 121 -20.95 7.29 -11.08
CA ASN A 121 -20.62 7.19 -12.51
C ASN A 121 -21.15 5.88 -13.12
#